data_AF-A0A9D5QRG1-F1
#
_entry.id   AF-A0A9D5QRG1-F1
#
_cell.length_a   1.000
_cell.length_b   1.000
_cell.length_c   1.000
_cell.angle_alpha   90.00
_cell.angle_beta   90.00
_cell.angle_gamma   90.00
#
_symmetry.space_group_name_H-M   'P 1'
#
loop_
_entity.id
_entity.type
_entity.pdbx_description
1 polymer ?
#
loop_
_entity_poly.entity_id
_entity_poly.type
_entity_poly.pdbx_seq_one_letter_code
_entity_poly.pdbx_strand_id
1 'polypeptide(L)'
;MSIMVAERSEFLADNPGNKGNGHRPGSTYGHGRKLEFRIPRDRYGNFYPQILAILRDQEEECDRLAGALYTKGLTQEQVVGVFD
;
A
#
# COMPACT_ATOMS: atom_id res chain seq x y z
N MET A 1 17.83 0.99 -0.74
CA MET A 1 17.02 1.99 0.00
C MET A 1 15.56 1.67 -0.29
N SER A 2 14.67 1.59 0.70
CA SER A 2 13.24 1.31 0.40
C SER A 2 12.57 2.55 -0.18
N ILE A 3 11.60 2.37 -1.08
CA ILE A 3 10.88 3.46 -1.75
C ILE A 3 10.27 4.43 -0.73
N MET A 4 9.62 3.92 0.31
CA MET A 4 9.02 4.75 1.37
C MET A 4 10.05 5.60 2.14
N VAL A 5 11.31 5.14 2.25
CA VAL A 5 12.37 5.90 2.91
C VAL A 5 12.88 7.01 2.00
N ALA A 6 12.93 6.78 0.69
CA ALA A 6 13.25 7.81 -0.29
C ALA A 6 12.18 8.91 -0.29
N GLU A 7 10.90 8.55 -0.33
CA GLU A 7 9.79 9.51 -0.24
C GLU A 7 9.86 10.36 1.04
N ARG A 8 10.19 9.74 2.18
CA ARG A 8 10.38 10.48 3.43
C ARG A 8 11.54 11.45 3.32
N SER A 9 12.67 11.03 2.73
CA SER A 9 13.84 11.90 2.57
C SER A 9 13.52 13.14 1.72
N GLU A 10 12.73 12.99 0.66
CA GLU A 10 12.26 14.12 -0.14
C GLU A 10 11.30 15.01 0.66
N PHE A 11 10.34 14.44 1.38
CA PHE A 11 9.43 15.19 2.23
C PHE A 11 10.15 16.00 3.32
N LEU A 12 11.22 15.45 3.91
CA LEU A 12 12.03 16.13 4.91
C LEU A 12 12.94 17.21 4.30
N ALA A 13 13.38 17.05 3.05
CA ALA A 13 14.14 18.08 2.35
C ALA A 13 13.30 19.35 2.14
N ASP A 14 12.00 19.19 1.89
CA ASP A 14 11.03 20.29 1.77
C ASP A 14 10.63 20.89 3.12
N ASN A 15 10.90 20.19 4.24
CA ASN A 15 10.50 20.59 5.59
C ASN A 15 11.71 20.70 6.53
N PRO A 16 12.51 21.79 6.47
CA PRO A 16 13.79 21.91 7.17
C PRO A 16 13.74 21.93 8.71
N GLY A 17 12.55 21.88 9.32
CA GLY A 17 12.35 21.71 10.77
C GLY A 17 11.87 20.30 11.20
N ASN A 18 11.52 19.44 10.24
CA ASN A 18 10.99 18.12 10.50
C ASN A 18 12.13 17.08 10.53
N LYS A 19 12.04 16.08 11.42
CA LYS A 19 13.00 14.98 11.48
C LYS A 19 12.28 13.65 11.35
N GLY A 20 12.79 12.80 10.48
CA GLY A 20 12.30 11.45 10.26
C GLY A 20 12.75 10.46 11.31
N ASN A 21 12.23 10.52 12.54
CA ASN A 21 12.61 9.60 13.59
C ASN A 21 11.54 8.51 13.78
N GLY A 22 11.97 7.27 13.57
CA GLY A 22 11.17 6.09 13.85
C GLY A 22 10.37 5.55 12.68
N HIS A 23 9.70 4.44 12.97
CA HIS A 23 8.85 3.73 12.04
C HIS A 23 7.59 3.25 12.78
N ARG A 24 6.47 3.21 12.08
CA ARG A 24 5.25 2.55 12.55
C ARG A 24 5.08 1.22 11.80
N PRO A 25 4.67 0.14 12.48
CA PRO A 25 4.25 -1.06 11.78
C PRO A 25 2.96 -0.78 11.03
N GLY A 26 2.85 -1.30 9.82
CA GLY A 26 1.60 -1.36 9.07
C GLY A 26 1.50 -2.72 8.39
N SER A 27 0.28 -3.19 8.13
CA SER A 27 0.07 -4.41 7.37
C SER A 27 -1.06 -4.22 6.38
N THR A 28 -0.90 -4.74 5.17
CA THR A 28 -1.96 -4.85 4.15
C THR A 28 -2.08 -6.28 3.66
N TYR A 29 -3.15 -6.62 2.94
CA TYR A 29 -3.41 -7.96 2.42
C TYR A 29 -3.33 -7.96 0.89
N GLY A 30 -2.13 -8.11 0.33
CA GLY A 30 -1.94 -8.16 -1.13
C GLY A 30 -1.85 -9.59 -1.66
N HIS A 31 -2.55 -9.89 -2.77
CA HIS A 31 -2.44 -11.18 -3.49
C HIS A 31 -2.58 -12.42 -2.59
N GLY A 32 -3.54 -12.40 -1.66
CA GLY A 32 -3.79 -13.51 -0.74
C GLY A 32 -2.73 -13.70 0.35
N ARG A 33 -1.77 -12.76 0.50
CA ARG A 33 -0.72 -12.80 1.54
C ARG A 33 -0.74 -11.53 2.38
N LYS A 34 -0.46 -11.67 3.68
CA LYS A 34 -0.26 -10.53 4.58
C LYS A 34 1.12 -9.92 4.32
N LEU A 35 1.14 -8.67 3.89
CA LEU A 35 2.35 -7.87 3.71
C LEU A 35 2.54 -7.00 4.95
N GLU A 36 3.70 -7.10 5.58
CA GLU A 36 4.07 -6.29 6.74
C GLU A 36 5.07 -5.21 6.33
N PHE A 37 4.73 -3.96 6.62
CA PHE A 37 5.54 -2.80 6.30
C PHE A 37 6.07 -2.12 7.54
N ARG A 38 7.32 -1.65 7.43
CA ARG A 38 7.91 -0.71 8.37
C ARG A 38 7.79 0.70 7.79
N ILE A 39 6.66 1.34 8.07
CA ILE A 39 6.31 2.65 7.49
C ILE A 39 7.14 3.74 8.18
N PRO A 40 7.99 4.49 7.46
CA PRO A 40 8.78 5.55 8.05
C PRO A 40 7.89 6.69 8.54
N ARG A 41 8.23 7.27 9.70
CA ARG A 41 7.48 8.37 10.33
C ARG A 41 8.32 9.65 10.34
N ASP A 42 7.66 10.79 10.30
CA ASP A 42 8.23 12.09 10.64
C ASP A 42 7.88 12.49 12.09
N ARG A 43 8.47 13.58 12.57
CA ARG A 43 8.34 14.04 13.97
C ARG A 43 6.92 14.52 14.29
N TYR A 44 6.21 15.05 13.31
CA TYR A 44 4.89 15.62 13.47
C TYR A 44 3.77 14.65 13.03
N GLY A 45 4.12 13.54 12.37
CA GLY A 45 3.16 12.57 11.86
C GLY A 45 2.45 13.01 10.57
N ASN A 46 2.98 14.01 9.87
CA ASN A 46 2.43 14.56 8.63
C ASN A 46 2.84 13.75 7.39
N PHE A 47 3.86 12.89 7.50
CA PHE A 47 4.32 12.10 6.37
C PHE A 47 3.46 10.84 6.19
N TYR A 48 2.79 10.76 5.05
CA TYR A 48 2.11 9.57 4.56
C TYR A 48 2.71 9.18 3.21
N PRO A 49 3.34 8.00 3.09
CA PRO A 49 3.97 7.60 1.84
C PRO A 49 2.91 7.33 0.76
N GLN A 50 3.09 7.91 -0.43
CA GLN A 50 2.11 7.80 -1.52
C GLN A 50 2.09 6.38 -2.08
N ILE A 51 3.21 5.67 -2.04
CA ILE A 51 3.27 4.27 -2.47
C ILE A 51 2.29 3.36 -1.70
N LEU A 52 2.03 3.66 -0.41
CA LEU A 52 1.02 2.92 0.35
C LEU A 52 -0.41 3.21 -0.13
N ALA A 53 -0.69 4.44 -0.56
CA ALA A 53 -1.99 4.80 -1.11
C ALA A 53 -2.22 4.08 -2.45
N ILE A 54 -1.20 4.04 -3.31
CA ILE A 54 -1.25 3.33 -4.59
C ILE A 54 -1.45 1.82 -4.37
N LEU A 55 -0.72 1.21 -3.43
CA LEU A 55 -0.88 -0.21 -3.12
C LEU A 55 -2.31 -0.55 -2.66
N ARG A 56 -2.92 0.34 -1.87
CA ARG A 56 -4.30 0.17 -1.40
C ARG A 56 -5.31 0.32 -2.54
N ASP A 57 -5.11 1.30 -3.42
CA ASP A 57 -5.98 1.54 -4.58
C ASP A 57 -5.98 0.34 -5.55
N GLN A 58 -4.79 -0.23 -5.82
CA GLN A 58 -4.66 -1.45 -6.62
C GLN A 58 -5.36 -2.66 -5.98
N GLU A 59 -5.32 -2.78 -4.64
CA GLU A 59 -6.07 -3.81 -3.91
C GLU A 59 -7.59 -3.64 -4.08
N GLU A 60 -8.11 -2.41 -3.92
CA GLU A 60 -9.54 -2.11 -4.07
C GLU A 60 -10.01 -2.33 -5.52
N GLU A 61 -9.19 -2.02 -6.52
CA GLU A 61 -9.51 -2.27 -7.92
C GLU A 61 -9.52 -3.76 -8.26
N CYS A 62 -8.57 -4.55 -7.74
CA CYS A 62 -8.58 -6.00 -7.85
C CYS A 62 -9.82 -6.62 -7.18
N ASP A 63 -10.19 -6.17 -5.99
CA ASP A 63 -11.39 -6.64 -5.30
C ASP A 63 -12.67 -6.30 -6.08
N ARG A 64 -12.74 -5.10 -6.64
CA ARG A 64 -13.84 -4.67 -7.50
C ARG A 64 -13.95 -5.49 -8.78
N LEU A 65 -12.82 -5.78 -9.43
CA LEU A 65 -12.76 -6.65 -10.60
C LEU A 65 -13.22 -8.07 -10.25
N ALA A 66 -12.77 -8.63 -9.12
CA ALA A 66 -13.25 -9.92 -8.62
C ALA A 66 -14.76 -9.89 -8.36
N GLY A 67 -15.28 -8.86 -7.68
CA GLY A 67 -16.71 -8.68 -7.44
C GLY A 67 -17.54 -8.56 -8.72
N ALA A 68 -17.02 -7.86 -9.74
CA ALA A 68 -17.66 -7.78 -11.06
C ALA A 68 -17.68 -9.13 -11.78
N LEU A 69 -16.62 -9.94 -11.65
CA LEU A 69 -16.54 -11.29 -12.20
C LEU A 69 -17.52 -12.24 -11.49
N TYR A 70 -17.66 -12.16 -10.17
CA TYR A 70 -18.67 -12.91 -9.41
C TYR A 70 -20.11 -12.51 -9.80
N THR A 71 -20.37 -11.21 -9.96
CA THR A 71 -21.72 -10.71 -10.34
C THR A 71 -22.12 -11.15 -11.75
N LYS A 72 -21.15 -11.41 -12.64
CA LYS A 72 -21.39 -11.93 -14.00
C LYS A 72 -21.61 -13.45 -14.06
N GLY A 73 -21.67 -14.15 -12.92
CA GLY A 73 -22.02 -15.58 -12.86
C GLY A 73 -20.86 -16.54 -13.11
N LEU A 74 -19.61 -16.08 -13.04
CA LEU A 74 -18.43 -16.93 -13.13
C LEU A 74 -18.18 -17.62 -11.78
N THR A 75 -18.04 -18.94 -11.81
CA THR A 75 -17.74 -19.75 -10.63
C THR A 75 -16.32 -19.46 -10.12
N GLN A 76 -16.10 -19.67 -8.81
CA GLN A 76 -14.84 -19.40 -8.12
C GLN A 76 -13.60 -20.01 -8.81
N GLU A 77 -13.75 -21.13 -9.52
CA GLU A 77 -12.67 -21.78 -10.29
C GLU A 77 -12.21 -20.98 -11.52
N GLN A 78 -13.09 -20.22 -12.18
CA GLN A 78 -12.72 -19.42 -13.36
C GLN A 78 -12.02 -18.11 -12.98
N VAL A 79 -12.35 -17.57 -11.80
CA VAL A 79 -11.77 -16.33 -11.28
C VAL A 79 -10.32 -16.57 -10.85
N VAL A 80 -10.00 -17.73 -10.26
CA VAL A 80 -8.63 -18.11 -9.87
C VAL A 80 -7.66 -18.12 -11.07
N GLY A 81 -8.11 -18.50 -12.27
CA GLY A 81 -7.26 -18.53 -13.47
C GLY A 81 -6.92 -17.17 -14.07
N VAL A 82 -7.50 -16.07 -13.59
CA VAL A 82 -7.22 -14.70 -14.05
C VAL A 82 -6.18 -13.99 -13.17
N PHE A 83 -5.99 -14.48 -11.94
CA PHE A 83 -5.07 -13.91 -10.95
C PHE A 83 -3.73 -14.67 -10.82
N ASP A 84 -3.43 -15.58 -11.76
CA ASP A 84 -2.11 -16.26 -11.92
C ASP A 84 -1.23 -15.55 -12.97
#